data_AF-A0A9N8KIA3-F1
#
_entry.id   AF-A0A9N8KIA3-F1
#
_cell.length_a   1.000
_cell.length_b   1.000
_cell.length_c   1.000
_cell.angle_alpha   90.00
_cell.angle_beta   90.00
_cell.angle_gamma   90.00
#
_symmetry.space_group_name_H-M   'P 1'
#
loop_
_entity.id
_entity.type
_entity.pdbx_description
1 polymer ?
#
loop_
_entity_poly.entity_id
_entity_poly.type
_entity_poly.pdbx_seq_one_letter_code
_entity_poly.pdbx_strand_id
1 'polypeptide(L)'
;MTGNFSVKNVCIVGAGPSGLACAKYLLAEKAFERIDIYEQRSRVGGIWDYSPEEKTPDDLPVPSVTPHAGLAKPKWLQSGTRKALGSRIEEESLFLSPLYDRLETNIPRT
;
A
#
# COMPACT_ATOMS: atom_id res chain seq x y z
N MET A 1 -8.91 20.81 35.31
CA MET A 1 -9.25 19.44 34.89
C MET A 1 -8.65 19.21 33.52
N THR A 2 -7.45 18.64 33.45
CA THR A 2 -6.84 18.23 32.17
C THR A 2 -7.52 16.94 31.74
N GLY A 3 -8.32 17.00 30.68
CA GLY A 3 -8.92 15.79 30.10
C GLY A 3 -7.80 14.83 29.71
N ASN A 4 -7.76 13.66 30.34
CA ASN A 4 -6.75 12.65 30.04
C ASN A 4 -7.00 12.15 28.61
N PHE A 5 -6.10 12.47 27.68
CA PHE A 5 -6.21 11.99 26.30
C PHE A 5 -5.93 10.49 26.25
N SER A 6 -6.99 9.68 26.26
CA SER A 6 -6.92 8.21 26.20
C SER A 6 -7.26 7.74 24.79
N VAL A 7 -6.23 7.34 24.04
CA VAL A 7 -6.40 6.77 22.70
C VAL A 7 -6.67 5.27 22.83
N LYS A 8 -7.80 4.82 22.29
CA LYS A 8 -8.21 3.40 22.29
C LYS A 8 -8.14 2.74 20.94
N ASN A 9 -8.44 3.49 19.88
CA ASN A 9 -8.51 3.01 18.51
C ASN A 9 -7.51 3.75 17.65
N VAL A 10 -6.72 3.00 16.87
CA VAL A 10 -5.74 3.57 15.95
C VAL A 10 -6.04 3.09 14.53
N CYS A 11 -6.05 4.04 13.58
CA CYS A 11 -6.12 3.76 12.16
C CYS A 11 -4.78 4.11 11.53
N ILE A 12 -4.18 3.14 10.83
CA ILE A 12 -2.93 3.29 10.09
C ILE A 12 -3.27 3.31 8.60
N VAL A 13 -2.88 4.38 7.91
CA VAL A 13 -3.08 4.51 6.46
C VAL A 13 -1.79 4.11 5.74
N GLY A 14 -1.85 2.99 5.01
CA GLY A 14 -0.75 2.37 4.27
C GLY A 14 -0.15 1.17 5.01
N ALA A 15 -0.13 0.00 4.35
CA ALA A 15 0.51 -1.22 4.83
C ALA A 15 1.89 -1.46 4.18
N GLY A 16 2.65 -0.39 3.98
CA GLY A 16 4.07 -0.44 3.61
C GLY A 16 4.98 -0.74 4.81
N PRO A 17 6.32 -0.74 4.63
CA PRO A 17 7.27 -1.01 5.70
C PRO A 17 7.04 -0.15 6.95
N SER A 18 6.78 1.15 6.78
CA SER A 18 6.52 2.07 7.88
C SER A 18 5.22 1.76 8.62
N GLY A 19 4.13 1.49 7.89
CA GLY A 19 2.82 1.19 8.50
C GLY A 19 2.80 -0.15 9.22
N LEU A 20 3.43 -1.18 8.65
CA LEU A 20 3.57 -2.48 9.29
C LEU A 20 4.48 -2.42 10.53
N ALA A 21 5.57 -1.66 10.47
CA ALA A 21 6.41 -1.41 11.64
C ALA A 21 5.62 -0.68 12.74
N CYS A 22 4.89 0.38 12.38
CA CYS A 22 4.03 1.12 13.30
C CYS A 22 3.01 0.19 13.99
N ALA A 23 2.28 -0.60 13.21
CA ALA A 23 1.32 -1.57 13.73
C ALA A 23 1.96 -2.56 14.71
N LYS A 24 3.12 -3.11 14.35
CA LYS A 24 3.86 -4.05 15.20
C LYS A 24 4.21 -3.43 16.56
N TYR A 25 4.73 -2.21 16.58
CA TYR A 25 5.11 -1.55 17.83
C TYR A 25 3.91 -1.08 18.64
N LEU A 26 2.85 -0.57 18.01
CA LEU A 26 1.61 -0.21 18.70
C LEU A 26 0.92 -1.43 19.34
N LEU A 27 0.93 -2.58 18.67
CA LEU A 27 0.45 -3.84 19.24
C LEU A 27 1.25 -4.25 20.48
N ALA A 28 2.57 -4.00 20.48
CA ALA A 28 3.46 -4.37 21.58
C ALA A 28 3.21 -3.55 22.86
N GLU A 29 2.70 -2.33 22.75
CA GLU A 29 2.35 -1.47 23.89
C GLU A 29 1.18 -2.02 24.73
N LYS A 30 0.34 -2.91 24.16
CA LYS A 30 -0.87 -3.45 24.82
C LYS A 30 -1.79 -2.36 25.40
N ALA A 31 -1.76 -1.16 24.83
CA ALA A 31 -2.48 0.02 25.30
C ALA A 31 -3.77 0.32 24.49
N PHE A 32 -3.89 -0.27 23.31
CA PHE A 32 -4.97 0.01 22.35
C PHE A 32 -5.92 -1.19 22.25
N GLU A 33 -7.21 -0.90 22.09
CA GLU A 33 -8.26 -1.91 21.96
C GLU A 33 -8.42 -2.37 20.50
N ARG A 34 -8.15 -1.48 19.54
CA ARG A 34 -8.24 -1.76 18.11
C ARG A 34 -7.19 -1.03 17.31
N ILE A 35 -6.54 -1.75 16.39
CA ILE A 35 -5.58 -1.20 15.43
C ILE A 35 -5.99 -1.71 14.05
N ASP A 36 -6.47 -0.81 13.20
CA ASP A 36 -6.82 -1.11 11.81
C ASP A 36 -5.76 -0.55 10.87
N ILE A 37 -5.45 -1.28 9.80
CA ILE A 37 -4.57 -0.83 8.72
C ILE A 37 -5.37 -0.82 7.43
N TYR A 38 -5.39 0.32 6.73
CA TYR A 38 -5.98 0.44 5.41
C TYR A 38 -4.88 0.51 4.36
N GLU A 39 -4.94 -0.38 3.37
CA GLU A 39 -4.03 -0.42 2.22
C GLU A 39 -4.87 -0.38 0.94
N GLN A 40 -4.45 0.45 -0.02
CA GLN A 40 -5.15 0.60 -1.29
C GLN A 40 -4.83 -0.55 -2.26
N ARG A 41 -3.63 -1.14 -2.15
CA ARG A 41 -3.19 -2.31 -2.93
C ARG A 41 -3.87 -3.59 -2.44
N SER A 42 -3.92 -4.59 -3.31
CA SER A 42 -4.32 -5.97 -2.96
C SER A 42 -3.36 -6.62 -1.97
N ARG A 43 -2.10 -6.15 -1.90
CA ARG A 43 -1.02 -6.73 -1.09
C ARG A 43 -0.31 -5.67 -0.24
N VAL A 44 0.17 -6.11 0.92
CA VAL A 44 1.03 -5.30 1.80
C VAL A 44 2.46 -5.24 1.26
N GLY A 45 3.27 -4.29 1.74
CA GLY A 45 4.67 -4.12 1.35
C GLY A 45 4.97 -2.77 0.69
N GLY A 46 3.95 -1.97 0.38
CA GLY A 46 4.09 -0.62 -0.15
C GLY A 46 4.75 -0.63 -1.52
N ILE A 47 5.83 0.15 -1.70
CA ILE A 47 6.55 0.19 -2.99
C ILE A 47 7.20 -1.15 -3.35
N TRP A 48 7.40 -2.06 -2.39
CA TRP A 48 8.03 -3.36 -2.65
C TRP A 48 7.14 -4.38 -3.38
N ASP A 49 5.88 -4.03 -3.64
CA ASP A 49 4.98 -4.79 -4.51
C ASP A 49 5.26 -4.46 -5.99
N TYR A 50 6.22 -5.16 -6.58
CA TYR A 50 6.70 -4.90 -7.94
C TYR A 50 5.63 -5.17 -9.02
N SER A 51 5.49 -4.25 -9.97
CA SER A 51 4.54 -4.32 -11.10
C SER A 51 5.30 -4.36 -12.44
N PRO A 52 5.57 -5.55 -13.02
CA PRO A 52 6.41 -5.66 -14.22
C PRO A 52 5.76 -5.13 -15.50
N GLU A 53 4.44 -5.22 -15.59
CA GLU A 53 3.67 -4.98 -16.82
C GLU A 53 3.45 -3.50 -17.12
N GLU A 54 3.65 -2.63 -16.14
CA GLU A 54 3.32 -1.21 -16.21
C GLU A 54 4.53 -0.38 -15.77
N LYS A 55 4.90 0.63 -16.55
CA LYS A 55 6.09 1.47 -16.27
C LYS A 55 5.78 2.96 -16.12
N THR A 56 4.62 3.38 -16.59
CA THR A 56 4.20 4.78 -16.60
C THR A 56 2.71 4.87 -16.28
N PRO A 57 2.29 5.68 -15.28
CA PRO A 57 0.90 6.06 -15.12
C PRO A 57 0.37 6.77 -16.37
N ASP A 58 -0.91 6.58 -16.66
CA ASP A 58 -1.56 7.17 -17.82
C ASP A 58 -1.68 8.70 -17.72
N ASP A 59 -1.59 9.26 -16.51
CA ASP A 59 -1.83 10.67 -16.19
C ASP A 59 -0.62 11.39 -15.56
N LEU A 60 0.61 11.00 -15.92
CA LEU A 60 1.83 11.69 -15.47
C LEU A 60 1.92 13.13 -16.01
N PRO A 61 1.87 14.17 -15.15
CA PRO A 61 2.09 15.54 -15.60
C PRO A 61 3.58 15.78 -15.89
N VAL A 62 3.87 16.43 -17.01
CA VAL A 62 5.23 16.88 -17.39
C VAL A 62 5.19 18.37 -17.78
N PRO A 63 5.77 19.28 -16.97
CA PRO A 63 6.43 19.03 -15.70
C PRO A 63 5.43 18.77 -14.56
N SER A 64 5.84 17.97 -13.57
CA SER A 64 5.11 17.83 -12.31
C SER A 64 5.65 18.84 -11.28
N VAL A 65 4.90 19.90 -11.02
CA VAL A 65 5.34 21.02 -10.16
C VAL A 65 4.40 21.30 -8.98
N THR A 66 3.42 20.42 -8.76
CA THR A 66 2.42 20.57 -7.69
C THR A 66 2.25 19.27 -6.92
N PRO A 67 2.15 19.32 -5.57
CA PRO A 67 1.82 18.14 -4.78
C PRO A 67 0.36 17.69 -4.97
N HIS A 68 -0.50 18.52 -5.57
CA HIS A 68 -1.91 18.24 -5.80
C HIS A 68 -2.19 17.72 -7.22
N ALA A 69 -1.27 16.93 -7.78
CA ALA A 69 -1.37 16.38 -9.13
C ALA A 69 -2.54 15.37 -9.34
N GLY A 70 -3.21 14.98 -8.26
CA GLY A 70 -4.30 14.00 -8.27
C GLY A 70 -3.93 12.75 -7.48
N LEU A 71 -4.91 11.84 -7.33
CA LEU A 71 -4.70 10.54 -6.69
C LEU A 71 -4.23 9.52 -7.73
N ALA A 72 -3.34 8.62 -7.32
CA ALA A 72 -2.97 7.47 -8.14
C ALA A 72 -4.22 6.63 -8.43
N LYS A 73 -4.42 6.29 -9.70
CA LYS A 73 -5.55 5.47 -10.13
C LYS A 73 -5.12 4.00 -10.18
N PRO A 74 -5.91 3.07 -9.61
CA PRO A 74 -5.66 1.64 -9.78
C PRO A 74 -5.91 1.23 -11.23
N LYS A 75 -5.07 0.32 -11.74
CA LYS A 75 -5.40 -0.48 -12.92
C LYS A 75 -6.08 -1.76 -12.41
N TRP A 76 -7.30 -1.99 -12.83
CA TRP A 76 -8.07 -3.18 -12.46
C TRP A 76 -7.72 -4.32 -13.42
N LEU A 77 -7.03 -5.34 -12.92
CA LEU A 77 -6.69 -6.51 -13.71
C LEU A 77 -7.76 -7.60 -13.54
N GLN A 78 -8.28 -8.09 -14.66
CA GLN A 78 -9.08 -9.30 -14.67
C GLN A 78 -8.13 -10.50 -14.72
N SER A 79 -8.13 -11.33 -13.69
CA SER A 79 -7.33 -12.57 -13.67
C SER A 79 -7.74 -13.44 -14.86
N GLY A 80 -6.93 -13.45 -15.92
CA GLY A 80 -7.17 -14.16 -17.19
C GLY A 80 -7.08 -15.69 -17.10
N THR A 81 -6.98 -16.25 -15.90
CA THR A 81 -7.10 -17.69 -15.71
C THR A 81 -8.54 -18.08 -16.05
N ARG A 82 -8.74 -19.00 -17.00
CA ARG A 82 -10.02 -19.70 -17.20
C ARG A 82 -10.36 -20.45 -15.90
N LYS A 83 -10.89 -19.75 -14.91
CA LYS A 83 -11.32 -20.37 -13.65
C LYS A 83 -12.63 -21.12 -13.94
N ALA A 84 -12.82 -22.23 -13.24
CA ALA A 84 -13.97 -23.12 -13.42
C ALA A 84 -15.30 -22.35 -13.30
N LEU A 85 -16.31 -22.79 -14.07
CA LEU A 85 -17.66 -22.23 -14.08
C LEU A 85 -18.21 -22.13 -12.64
N GLY A 86 -18.26 -20.92 -12.08
CA GLY A 86 -18.77 -20.65 -10.73
C GLY A 86 -17.77 -20.03 -9.73
N SER A 87 -16.49 -19.86 -10.08
CA SER A 87 -15.56 -19.12 -9.21
C SER A 87 -15.74 -17.60 -9.32
N ARG A 88 -15.74 -16.88 -8.19
CA ARG A 88 -15.72 -15.41 -8.17
C ARG A 88 -14.51 -14.87 -8.94
N ILE A 89 -14.75 -13.90 -9.81
CA ILE A 89 -13.69 -13.12 -10.47
C ILE A 89 -13.03 -12.29 -9.36
N GLU A 90 -11.76 -12.55 -9.08
CA GLU A 90 -10.94 -11.69 -8.23
C GLU A 90 -10.40 -10.58 -9.12
N GLU A 91 -10.96 -9.38 -8.98
CA GLU A 91 -10.39 -8.17 -9.55
C GLU A 91 -9.24 -7.72 -8.64
N GLU A 92 -8.04 -7.65 -9.21
CA GLU A 92 -6.87 -7.18 -8.48
C GLU A 92 -6.60 -5.71 -8.82
N SER A 93 -6.47 -4.87 -7.79
CA SER A 93 -6.10 -3.47 -7.94
C SER A 93 -4.58 -3.34 -8.03
N LEU A 94 -4.08 -3.11 -9.24
CA LEU A 94 -2.66 -2.84 -9.46
C LEU A 94 -2.40 -1.34 -9.34
N PHE A 95 -1.65 -0.95 -8.31
CA PHE A 95 -1.07 0.40 -8.19
C PHE A 95 0.40 0.36 -8.57
N LEU A 96 0.75 1.10 -9.61
CA LEU A 96 2.12 1.15 -10.14
C LEU A 96 3.16 1.34 -9.02
N SER A 97 4.12 0.44 -8.98
CA SER A 97 5.32 0.58 -8.16
C SER A 97 6.43 1.29 -8.94
N PRO A 98 7.23 2.17 -8.30
CA PRO A 98 8.39 2.79 -8.92
C PRO A 98 9.60 1.84 -9.04
N LEU A 99 9.49 0.59 -8.55
CA LEU A 99 10.55 -0.41 -8.68
C LEU A 99 10.74 -0.83 -10.13
N TYR A 100 11.99 -1.11 -10.49
CA TYR A 100 12.38 -1.62 -11.79
C TYR A 100 13.07 -2.98 -11.63
N ASP A 101 13.04 -3.78 -12.70
CA ASP A 101 13.46 -5.19 -12.73
C ASP A 101 14.86 -5.43 -12.13
N ARG A 102 15.81 -4.53 -12.42
CA ARG A 102 17.20 -4.63 -11.96
C ARG A 102 17.50 -3.77 -10.72
N LEU A 103 16.49 -3.40 -9.95
CA LEU A 103 16.69 -2.62 -8.74
C LEU A 103 17.35 -3.49 -7.67
N GLU A 104 18.48 -3.01 -7.17
CA GLU A 104 19.13 -3.52 -5.98
C GLU A 104 19.05 -2.48 -4.86
N THR A 105 19.12 -2.93 -3.61
CA THR A 105 19.10 -2.03 -2.46
C THR A 105 20.39 -1.21 -2.38
N ASN A 106 20.28 0.08 -2.14
CA ASN A 106 21.43 0.96 -1.85
C ASN A 106 21.78 1.01 -0.35
N ILE A 107 21.16 0.18 0.48
CA ILE A 107 21.39 0.08 1.92
C ILE A 107 22.00 -1.31 2.20
N PRO A 108 23.20 -1.40 2.79
CA PRO A 108 23.83 -2.68 3.07
C PRO A 108 23.11 -3.42 4.20
N ARG A 109 23.21 -4.75 4.20
CA ARG A 109 22.50 -5.63 5.15
C ARG A 109 23.10 -5.66 6.57
N THR A 110 24.33 -5.15 6.74
CA THR A 110 25.24 -5.32 7.89
C THR A 110 24.63 -5.80 9.20
#